data_AF-A0A9J6FZB4-F1
#
_entry.id   AF-A0A9J6FZB4-F1
#
_cell.length_a   1.000
_cell.length_b   1.000
_cell.length_c   1.000
_cell.angle_alpha   90.00
_cell.angle_beta   90.00
_cell.angle_gamma   90.00
#
_symmetry.space_group_name_H-M   'P 1'
#
loop_
_entity.id
_entity.type
_entity.pdbx_description
1 polymer ?
#
loop_
_entity_poly.entity_id
_entity_poly.type
_entity_poly.pdbx_seq_one_letter_code
_entity_poly.pdbx_strand_id
1 'polypeptide(L)'
;MKTIVKWWKIVNMKTPFKGARFRDDFKKPVFPSERNPKLSFLYDFLDWLVYLKEKQADTCKLTKETHGALHQTTQALIEICGYCFDELHMSFVLLDKFQTDLIEDRFGRYRRLAGSQYHVSIRQLYEGETKLRLQTHCPI
;
A
#
# COMPACT_ATOMS: atom_id res chain seq x y z
N MET A 1 -4.63 15.40 -11.16
CA MET A 1 -5.34 14.20 -10.65
C MET A 1 -4.90 12.89 -11.32
N LYS A 2 -4.66 12.83 -12.65
CA LYS A 2 -4.25 11.60 -13.37
C LYS A 2 -2.95 10.95 -12.83
N THR A 3 -1.97 11.73 -12.39
CA THR A 3 -0.69 11.25 -11.84
C THR A 3 -0.87 10.48 -10.52
N ILE A 4 -1.58 11.05 -9.55
CA ILE A 4 -1.87 10.41 -8.25
C ILE A 4 -2.68 9.13 -8.44
N VAL A 5 -3.67 9.13 -9.34
CA VAL A 5 -4.46 7.93 -9.63
C VAL A 5 -3.58 6.82 -10.21
N LYS A 6 -2.62 7.16 -11.09
CA LYS A 6 -1.68 6.20 -11.67
C LYS A 6 -0.75 5.62 -10.61
N TRP A 7 -0.22 6.46 -9.70
CA TRP A 7 0.53 6.00 -8.52
C TRP A 7 -0.29 5.03 -7.68
N TRP A 8 -1.53 5.38 -7.36
CA TRP A 8 -2.41 4.53 -6.56
C TRP A 8 -2.70 3.17 -7.20
N LYS A 9 -2.85 3.11 -8.53
CA LYS A 9 -3.05 1.84 -9.25
C LYS A 9 -1.89 0.86 -9.07
N ILE A 10 -0.66 1.38 -9.00
CA ILE A 10 0.57 0.59 -8.87
C ILE A 10 0.72 0.10 -7.42
N VAL A 11 0.56 1.00 -6.45
CA VAL A 11 0.76 0.70 -5.03
C VAL A 11 -0.35 -0.19 -4.47
N ASN A 12 -1.63 0.07 -4.80
CA ASN A 12 -2.78 -0.70 -4.32
C ASN A 12 -3.11 -1.89 -5.24
N MET A 13 -2.12 -2.75 -5.44
CA MET A 13 -2.24 -3.95 -6.27
C MET A 13 -2.24 -5.21 -5.39
N LYS A 14 -3.46 -5.72 -5.12
CA LYS A 14 -3.72 -6.78 -4.14
C LYS A 14 -3.46 -8.20 -4.64
N THR A 15 -3.67 -8.43 -5.93
CA THR A 15 -3.61 -9.76 -6.55
C THR A 15 -2.96 -9.69 -7.93
N PRO A 16 -2.20 -10.72 -8.33
CA PRO A 16 -1.48 -10.71 -9.60
C PRO A 16 -2.41 -10.66 -10.82
N PHE A 17 -3.63 -11.17 -10.68
CA PHE A 17 -4.61 -11.24 -11.77
C PHE A 17 -5.42 -9.94 -11.97
N LYS A 18 -5.29 -8.95 -11.07
CA LYS A 18 -6.06 -7.69 -11.14
C LYS A 18 -5.82 -6.98 -12.46
N GLY A 19 -4.57 -6.88 -12.90
CA GLY A 19 -4.21 -6.25 -14.17
C GLY A 19 -4.77 -6.96 -15.39
N ALA A 20 -4.84 -8.29 -15.39
CA ALA A 20 -5.45 -9.06 -16.47
C ALA A 20 -6.97 -8.83 -16.54
N ARG A 21 -7.65 -8.85 -15.39
CA ARG A 21 -9.10 -8.61 -15.29
C ARG A 21 -9.50 -7.20 -15.76
N PHE A 22 -8.73 -6.19 -15.37
CA PHE A 22 -9.03 -4.79 -15.71
C PHE A 22 -8.36 -4.33 -17.01
N ARG A 23 -7.58 -5.18 -17.68
CA ARG A 23 -6.78 -4.85 -18.87
C ARG A 23 -5.94 -3.57 -18.67
N ASP A 24 -5.28 -3.49 -17.52
CA ASP A 24 -4.50 -2.31 -17.09
C ASP A 24 -3.12 -2.75 -16.60
N ASP A 25 -2.07 -2.38 -17.34
CA ASP A 25 -0.68 -2.77 -17.05
C ASP A 25 -0.13 -2.15 -15.76
N PHE A 26 -0.67 -1.00 -15.35
CA PHE A 26 -0.33 -0.36 -14.08
C PHE A 26 -0.99 -1.04 -12.88
N LYS A 27 -1.92 -1.98 -13.11
CA LYS A 27 -2.52 -2.85 -12.09
C LYS A 27 -1.96 -4.28 -12.10
N LYS A 28 -0.84 -4.51 -12.79
CA LYS A 28 -0.08 -5.77 -12.76
C LYS A 28 1.02 -5.72 -11.68
N PRO A 29 1.50 -6.88 -11.19
CA PRO A 29 2.67 -6.95 -10.33
C PRO A 29 3.89 -6.24 -10.89
N VAL A 30 4.74 -5.78 -9.97
CA VAL A 30 6.07 -5.28 -10.32
C VAL A 30 6.94 -6.49 -10.56
N PHE A 31 7.64 -6.53 -11.70
CA PHE A 31 8.53 -7.60 -12.12
C PHE A 31 9.99 -7.09 -12.14
N PRO A 32 10.98 -7.96 -11.91
CA PRO A 32 12.39 -7.65 -12.09
C PRO A 32 12.66 -7.47 -13.59
N SER A 33 12.69 -6.23 -14.03
CA SER A 33 13.00 -5.87 -15.42
C SER A 33 13.51 -4.44 -15.44
N GLU A 34 14.66 -4.23 -16.07
CA GLU A 34 15.27 -2.90 -16.21
C GLU A 34 14.33 -1.90 -16.91
N ARG A 35 13.42 -2.39 -17.76
CA ARG A 35 12.43 -1.57 -18.48
C ARG A 35 11.04 -1.66 -17.86
N ASN A 36 10.92 -1.90 -16.55
CA ASN A 36 9.62 -1.97 -15.92
C ASN A 36 8.96 -0.58 -15.89
N PRO A 37 7.89 -0.34 -16.67
CA PRO A 37 7.27 0.98 -16.78
C PRO A 37 6.63 1.46 -15.46
N LYS A 38 6.41 0.56 -14.50
CA LYS A 38 5.92 0.91 -13.16
C LYS A 38 7.03 1.49 -12.31
N LEU A 39 8.21 0.87 -12.29
CA LEU A 39 9.35 1.39 -11.54
C LEU A 39 9.83 2.73 -12.12
N SER A 40 9.97 2.83 -13.44
CA SER A 40 10.31 4.10 -14.10
C SER A 40 9.31 5.20 -13.73
N PHE A 41 8.01 4.90 -13.76
CA PHE A 41 6.99 5.85 -13.33
C PHE A 41 7.11 6.26 -11.85
N LEU A 42 7.50 5.35 -10.95
CA LEU A 42 7.67 5.69 -9.53
C LEU A 42 8.89 6.60 -9.30
N TYR A 43 9.98 6.42 -10.05
CA TYR A 43 11.10 7.37 -10.08
C TYR A 43 10.66 8.74 -10.61
N ASP A 44 10.01 8.78 -11.79
CA ASP A 44 9.47 10.04 -12.36
C ASP A 44 8.50 10.74 -11.38
N PHE A 45 7.75 9.94 -10.61
CA PHE A 45 6.83 10.45 -9.60
C PHE A 45 7.54 11.10 -8.42
N LEU A 46 8.67 10.55 -7.97
CA LEU A 46 9.51 11.18 -6.95
C LEU A 46 10.06 12.52 -7.43
N ASP A 47 10.60 12.57 -8.64
CA ASP A 47 11.11 13.81 -9.24
C ASP A 47 10.00 14.87 -9.36
N TRP A 48 8.81 14.43 -9.77
CA TRP A 48 7.63 15.30 -9.79
C TRP A 48 7.26 15.84 -8.40
N LEU A 49 7.36 15.03 -7.34
CA LEU A 49 7.12 15.49 -5.96
C LEU A 49 8.16 16.51 -5.51
N VAL A 50 9.44 16.34 -5.87
CA VAL A 50 10.50 17.32 -5.57
C VAL A 50 10.22 18.63 -6.28
N TYR A 51 9.95 18.58 -7.58
CA TYR A 51 9.59 19.74 -8.39
C TYR A 51 8.38 20.50 -7.82
N LEU A 52 7.34 19.78 -7.38
CA LEU A 52 6.16 20.39 -6.75
C LEU A 52 6.48 21.16 -5.47
N LYS A 53 7.42 20.64 -4.67
CA LYS A 53 7.84 21.28 -3.42
C LYS A 53 8.61 22.57 -3.69
N GLU A 54 9.47 22.57 -4.69
CA GLU A 54 10.34 23.71 -5.05
C GLU A 54 9.57 24.87 -5.70
N LYS A 55 8.59 24.58 -6.56
CA LYS A 55 7.90 25.59 -7.37
C LYS A 55 6.89 26.47 -6.62
N GLN A 56 6.77 26.34 -5.30
CA GLN A 56 5.83 27.10 -4.46
C GLN A 56 4.44 27.32 -5.10
N ALA A 57 3.85 26.32 -5.77
CA ALA A 57 2.57 26.50 -6.47
C ALA A 57 1.44 26.86 -5.49
N ASP A 58 1.06 28.14 -5.38
CA ASP A 58 0.19 28.68 -4.31
C ASP A 58 -1.26 28.16 -4.29
N THR A 59 -1.66 27.32 -5.25
CA THR A 59 -3.05 26.90 -5.43
C THR A 59 -3.29 25.38 -5.40
N CYS A 60 -2.29 24.55 -5.10
CA CYS A 60 -2.51 23.09 -5.00
C CYS A 60 -1.40 22.33 -4.24
N LYS A 61 -0.99 22.82 -3.06
CA LYS A 61 0.05 22.15 -2.25
C LYS A 61 -0.55 21.02 -1.41
N LEU A 62 0.06 19.84 -1.49
CA LEU A 62 -0.02 18.87 -0.39
C LEU A 62 0.56 19.55 0.86
N THR A 63 0.02 19.24 2.04
CA THR A 63 0.65 19.70 3.28
C THR A 63 2.07 19.14 3.38
N LYS A 64 2.91 19.79 4.19
CA LYS A 64 4.30 19.35 4.38
C LYS A 64 4.36 17.88 4.84
N GLU A 65 3.43 17.50 5.71
CA GLU A 65 3.30 16.15 6.26
C GLU A 65 2.86 15.16 5.17
N THR A 66 1.83 15.50 4.39
CA THR A 66 1.36 14.61 3.31
C THR A 66 2.39 14.46 2.21
N HIS A 67 3.08 15.54 1.82
CA HIS A 67 4.18 15.48 0.87
C HIS A 67 5.32 14.59 1.38
N GLY A 68 5.77 14.80 2.62
CA GLY A 68 6.83 14.02 3.24
C GLY A 68 6.48 12.53 3.32
N ALA A 69 5.27 12.20 3.79
CA ALA A 69 4.79 10.82 3.87
C ALA A 69 4.71 10.16 2.48
N LEU A 70 4.19 10.86 1.47
CA LEU A 70 4.05 10.33 0.12
C LEU A 70 5.42 10.09 -0.54
N HIS A 71 6.37 11.02 -0.36
CA HIS A 71 7.74 10.88 -0.83
C HIS A 71 8.44 9.69 -0.17
N GLN A 72 8.46 9.64 1.16
CA GLN A 72 9.10 8.56 1.92
C GLN A 72 8.50 7.20 1.59
N THR A 73 7.16 7.11 1.52
CA THR A 73 6.49 5.85 1.17
C THR A 73 6.88 5.40 -0.23
N THR A 74 6.86 6.31 -1.22
CA THR A 74 7.20 5.94 -2.60
C THR A 74 8.65 5.50 -2.73
N GLN A 75 9.57 6.23 -2.10
CA GLN A 75 10.99 5.89 -2.09
C GLN A 75 11.23 4.52 -1.45
N ALA A 76 10.66 4.27 -0.27
CA ALA A 76 10.80 2.99 0.42
C ALA A 76 10.25 1.82 -0.42
N LEU A 77 9.12 1.99 -1.12
CA LEU A 77 8.57 0.93 -1.97
C LEU A 77 9.49 0.60 -3.17
N ILE A 78 10.19 1.58 -3.73
CA ILE A 78 11.18 1.36 -4.79
C ILE A 78 12.38 0.57 -4.23
N GLU A 79 12.92 1.01 -3.10
CA GLU A 79 14.07 0.34 -2.44
C GLU A 79 13.73 -1.10 -2.04
N ILE A 80 12.52 -1.33 -1.49
CA ILE A 80 12.01 -2.66 -1.18
C ILE A 80 11.90 -3.51 -2.44
N CYS A 81 11.42 -2.96 -3.56
CA CYS A 81 11.39 -3.70 -4.82
C CYS A 81 12.79 -4.14 -5.25
N GLY A 82 13.77 -3.24 -5.21
CA GLY A 82 15.18 -3.55 -5.49
C GLY A 82 15.67 -4.70 -4.62
N TYR A 83 15.52 -4.58 -3.30
CA TYR A 83 15.90 -5.63 -2.35
C TYR A 83 15.19 -6.97 -2.62
N CYS A 84 13.88 -6.96 -2.89
CA CYS A 84 13.14 -8.18 -3.19
C CYS A 84 13.61 -8.88 -4.48
N PHE A 85 14.07 -8.12 -5.47
CA PHE A 85 14.54 -8.67 -6.74
C PHE A 85 16.00 -9.10 -6.67
N ASP A 86 16.86 -8.26 -6.10
CA ASP A 86 18.31 -8.45 -6.10
C ASP A 86 18.75 -9.45 -5.03
N GLU A 87 18.20 -9.36 -3.82
CA GLU A 87 18.62 -10.16 -2.66
C GLU A 87 17.70 -11.38 -2.42
N LEU A 88 16.39 -11.21 -2.59
CA LEU A 88 15.41 -12.29 -2.35
C LEU A 88 15.04 -13.07 -3.61
N HIS A 89 15.54 -12.66 -4.78
CA HIS A 89 15.29 -13.28 -6.09
C HIS A 89 13.81 -13.55 -6.38
N MET A 90 12.94 -12.64 -5.96
CA MET A 90 11.50 -12.77 -6.18
C MET A 90 11.15 -12.53 -7.66
N SER A 91 10.25 -13.35 -8.21
CA SER A 91 9.78 -13.20 -9.59
C SER A 91 8.88 -11.99 -9.80
N PHE A 92 8.19 -11.54 -8.74
CA PHE A 92 7.38 -10.33 -8.74
C PHE A 92 7.12 -9.85 -7.31
N VAL A 93 6.73 -8.59 -7.17
CA VAL A 93 6.34 -7.97 -5.89
C VAL A 93 4.94 -7.36 -6.00
N LEU A 94 4.15 -7.57 -4.95
CA LEU A 94 2.85 -6.91 -4.77
C LEU A 94 2.99 -5.79 -3.73
N LEU A 95 2.98 -4.53 -4.16
CA LEU A 95 3.23 -3.39 -3.26
C LEU A 95 2.16 -3.21 -2.17
N ASP A 96 0.95 -3.69 -2.39
CA ASP A 96 -0.16 -3.65 -1.42
C ASP A 96 0.16 -4.42 -0.14
N LYS A 97 1.10 -5.38 -0.19
CA LYS A 97 1.51 -6.18 0.97
C LYS A 97 2.29 -5.41 2.02
N PHE A 98 2.79 -4.23 1.68
CA PHE A 98 3.51 -3.34 2.61
C PHE A 98 2.61 -2.27 3.24
N GLN A 99 1.29 -2.32 2.99
CA GLN A 99 0.32 -1.39 3.56
C GLN A 99 -0.33 -1.91 4.85
N THR A 100 -0.91 -1.01 5.65
CA THR A 100 -1.53 -1.32 6.94
C THR A 100 -2.96 -1.88 6.84
N ASP A 101 -3.53 -2.01 5.64
CA ASP A 101 -4.90 -2.49 5.38
C ASP A 101 -5.28 -3.75 6.19
N LEU A 102 -4.38 -4.74 6.28
CA LEU A 102 -4.66 -6.00 6.99
C LEU A 102 -4.80 -5.80 8.51
N ILE A 103 -4.00 -4.88 9.07
CA ILE A 103 -4.07 -4.53 10.49
C ILE A 103 -5.35 -3.73 10.74
N GLU A 104 -5.73 -2.83 9.84
CA GLU A 104 -6.98 -2.07 9.91
C GLU A 104 -8.22 -2.98 9.81
N ASP A 105 -8.21 -3.99 8.94
CA ASP A 105 -9.28 -5.00 8.89
C ASP A 105 -9.36 -5.77 10.21
N ARG A 106 -8.22 -6.15 10.80
CA ARG A 106 -8.17 -6.80 12.12
C ARG A 106 -8.79 -5.93 13.21
N PHE A 107 -8.44 -4.65 13.27
CA PHE A 107 -9.08 -3.70 14.19
C PHE A 107 -10.58 -3.51 13.91
N GLY A 108 -10.98 -3.53 12.63
CA GLY A 108 -12.39 -3.55 12.24
C GLY A 108 -13.14 -4.78 12.76
N ARG A 109 -12.50 -5.95 12.81
CA ARG A 109 -13.07 -7.17 13.42
C ARG A 109 -13.23 -7.02 14.93
N TYR A 110 -12.25 -6.47 15.65
CA TYR A 110 -12.40 -6.23 17.09
C TYR A 110 -13.56 -5.29 17.41
N ARG A 111 -13.68 -4.18 16.66
CA ARG A 111 -14.81 -3.25 16.82
C ARG A 111 -16.14 -3.96 16.63
N ARG A 112 -16.29 -4.76 15.55
CA ARG A 112 -17.51 -5.55 15.28
C ARG A 112 -17.85 -6.49 16.43
N LEU A 113 -16.87 -7.21 16.98
CA LEU A 113 -17.07 -8.11 18.14
C LEU A 113 -17.47 -7.37 19.42
N ALA A 114 -17.09 -6.11 19.56
CA ALA A 114 -17.47 -5.24 20.67
C ALA A 114 -18.77 -4.44 20.40
N GLY A 115 -19.63 -4.90 19.49
CA GLY A 115 -20.88 -4.21 19.16
C GLY A 115 -20.70 -2.98 18.25
N SER A 116 -19.62 -2.95 17.46
CA SER A 116 -19.24 -1.85 16.57
C SER A 116 -18.95 -0.53 17.29
N GLN A 117 -18.53 -0.60 18.55
CA GLN A 117 -18.06 0.57 19.30
C GLN A 117 -16.68 1.03 18.79
N TYR A 118 -16.48 2.34 18.71
CA TYR A 118 -15.18 2.92 18.36
C TYR A 118 -14.15 2.73 19.48
N HIS A 119 -14.59 2.83 20.73
CA HIS A 119 -13.75 2.65 21.90
C HIS A 119 -13.82 1.20 22.37
N VAL A 120 -12.86 0.40 21.95
CA VAL A 120 -12.71 -0.99 22.39
C VAL A 120 -11.75 -1.02 23.58
N SER A 121 -12.19 -1.57 24.70
CA SER A 121 -11.32 -1.76 25.86
C SER A 121 -10.27 -2.84 25.60
N ILE A 122 -9.14 -2.78 26.31
CA ILE A 122 -8.08 -3.80 26.21
C ILE A 122 -8.64 -5.21 26.49
N ARG A 123 -9.56 -5.34 27.46
CA ARG A 123 -10.21 -6.61 27.77
C ARG A 123 -11.01 -7.15 26.58
N GLN A 124 -11.83 -6.32 25.96
CA GLN A 124 -12.60 -6.69 24.77
C GLN A 124 -11.69 -7.06 23.59
N LEU A 125 -10.52 -6.43 23.46
CA LEU A 125 -9.53 -6.80 22.45
C LEU A 125 -8.98 -8.21 22.69
N TYR A 126 -8.59 -8.55 23.92
CA TYR A 126 -8.12 -9.92 24.26
C TYR A 126 -9.19 -10.99 24.07
N GLU A 127 -10.41 -10.72 24.53
CA GLU A 127 -11.55 -11.63 24.36
C GLU A 127 -11.89 -11.81 22.87
N GLY A 128 -11.85 -10.70 22.10
CA GLY A 128 -12.03 -10.71 20.65
C GLY A 128 -10.94 -11.52 19.93
N GLU A 129 -9.68 -11.31 20.26
CA GLU A 129 -8.54 -12.01 19.66
C GLU A 129 -8.62 -13.52 19.87
N THR A 130 -8.99 -13.95 21.07
CA THR A 130 -9.22 -15.37 21.39
C THR A 130 -10.30 -15.96 20.47
N LYS A 131 -11.42 -15.27 20.29
CA LYS A 131 -12.49 -15.69 19.37
C LYS A 131 -12.03 -15.74 17.91
N LEU A 132 -11.29 -14.72 17.45
CA LEU A 132 -10.79 -14.66 16.06
C LEU A 132 -9.81 -15.80 15.76
N ARG A 133 -8.91 -16.13 16.70
CA ARG A 133 -7.96 -17.24 16.54
C ARG A 133 -8.67 -18.58 16.44
N LEU A 134 -9.65 -18.83 17.30
CA LEU A 134 -10.45 -20.07 17.28
C LEU A 134 -11.17 -20.25 15.95
N GLN A 135 -11.82 -19.20 15.44
CA GLN A 135 -12.47 -19.22 14.12
C GLN A 135 -11.50 -19.51 12.97
N THR A 136 -10.22 -19.13 13.12
CA THR A 136 -9.23 -19.32 12.06
C THR A 136 -8.69 -20.77 12.03
N HIS A 137 -8.59 -21.42 13.19
CA HIS A 137 -8.03 -22.78 13.31
C HIS A 137 -9.10 -23.89 13.28
N CYS A 138 -10.32 -23.59 13.70
CA CYS A 138 -11.48 -24.46 13.55
C CYS A 138 -12.58 -23.69 12.80
N PRO A 139 -12.59 -23.73 11.45
CA PRO A 139 -13.76 -23.28 10.70
C PRO A 139 -14.91 -24.25 11.02
N ILE A 140 -15.86 -23.77 11.83
CA ILE A 140 -17.14 -24.45 12.10
C ILE A 140 -18.03 -24.28 10.87
#